data_AF-A0A226HJA1-F1
#
_entry.id   AF-A0A226HJA1-F1
#
_cell.length_a   1.000
_cell.length_b   1.000
_cell.length_c   1.000
_cell.angle_alpha   90.00
_cell.angle_beta   90.00
_cell.angle_gamma   90.00
#
_symmetry.space_group_name_H-M   'P 1'
#
loop_
_entity.id
_entity.type
_entity.pdbx_description
1 polymer ?
#
loop_
_entity_poly.entity_id
_entity_poly.type
_entity_poly.pdbx_seq_one_letter_code
_entity_poly.pdbx_strand_id
1 'polypeptide(L)'
;MDDYSIELPFWKGSKKIRKPFFEWKQGKPLPWYQAYNKSKHDRVHNFETANFSNLIDAYAGLCALLSSQFRTEDFNPGSKSLGVNTDCYFGGGFGIGNFLIVDFPDDWRDDELYDFDWSNLKNDNIRFNKINYDTI
;
A
#
# COMPACT_ATOMS: atom_id res chain seq x y z
N MET A 1 5.39 -7.48 0.60
CA MET A 1 4.05 -6.84 0.75
C MET A 1 3.57 -6.92 2.20
N ASP A 2 3.76 -8.09 2.79
CA ASP A 2 3.68 -8.44 4.21
C ASP A 2 4.55 -7.62 5.17
N ASP A 3 5.66 -7.02 4.71
CA ASP A 3 6.52 -6.17 5.55
C ASP A 3 6.16 -4.68 5.58
N TYR A 4 5.13 -4.25 4.82
CA TYR A 4 4.63 -2.87 4.93
C TYR A 4 3.95 -2.62 6.27
N SER A 5 4.23 -1.45 6.87
CA SER A 5 3.51 -0.97 8.04
C SER A 5 2.92 0.42 7.79
N ILE A 6 1.72 0.65 8.34
CA ILE A 6 0.94 1.87 8.13
C ILE A 6 0.64 2.50 9.48
N GLU A 7 1.02 3.77 9.64
CA GLU A 7 0.71 4.54 10.84
C GLU A 7 -0.45 5.50 10.59
N LEU A 8 -1.38 5.52 11.55
CA LEU A 8 -2.49 6.46 11.66
C LEU A 8 -2.01 7.67 12.48
N PRO A 9 -1.55 8.78 11.86
CA PRO A 9 -0.80 9.84 12.54
C PRO A 9 -1.57 10.52 13.68
N PHE A 10 -2.90 10.58 13.57
CA PHE A 10 -3.77 11.24 14.55
C PHE A 10 -4.42 10.27 15.55
N TRP A 11 -4.09 8.98 15.49
CA TRP A 11 -4.70 7.98 16.35
C TRP A 11 -4.20 8.11 17.80
N LYS A 12 -5.13 8.20 18.74
CA LYS A 12 -4.84 8.17 20.18
C LYS A 12 -5.03 6.76 20.73
N GLY A 13 -3.96 6.18 21.28
CA GLY A 13 -3.96 4.85 21.89
C GLY A 13 -2.97 3.88 21.25
N SER A 14 -3.13 2.59 21.50
CA SER A 14 -2.13 1.56 21.17
C SER A 14 -2.20 1.00 19.74
N LYS A 15 -3.30 1.23 19.01
CA LYS A 15 -3.56 0.63 17.68
C LYS A 15 -3.27 1.59 16.51
N LYS A 16 -2.27 2.46 16.66
CA LYS A 16 -1.91 3.43 15.60
C LYS A 16 -1.15 2.80 14.43
N ILE A 17 -0.38 1.74 14.67
CA ILE A 17 0.38 1.02 13.64
C ILE A 17 -0.44 -0.19 13.18
N ARG A 18 -0.57 -0.35 11.87
CA ARG A 18 -1.30 -1.44 11.19
C ARG A 18 -0.38 -2.18 10.23
N LYS A 19 -0.49 -3.51 10.20
CA LYS A 19 0.26 -4.38 9.29
C LYS A 19 -0.72 -5.25 8.50
N PRO A 20 -1.39 -4.68 7.49
CA PRO A 20 -2.57 -5.28 6.86
C PRO A 20 -2.28 -6.59 6.11
N PHE A 21 -1.01 -6.84 5.74
CA PHE A 21 -0.58 -8.01 4.97
C PHE A 21 0.29 -8.99 5.77
N PHE A 22 0.53 -8.74 7.06
CA PHE A 22 1.47 -9.53 7.87
C PHE A 22 1.16 -11.04 7.91
N GLU A 23 -0.12 -11.41 7.91
CA GLU A 23 -0.55 -12.81 7.95
C GLU A 23 -0.10 -13.62 6.73
N TRP A 24 0.17 -12.97 5.58
CA TRP A 24 0.75 -13.64 4.41
C TRP A 24 2.14 -14.21 4.67
N LYS A 25 2.95 -13.57 5.53
CA LYS A 25 4.25 -14.09 5.96
C LYS A 25 4.14 -15.44 6.66
N GLN A 26 2.97 -15.72 7.23
CA GLN A 26 2.64 -16.98 7.91
C GLN A 26 1.84 -17.94 7.03
N GLY A 27 1.63 -17.64 5.75
CA GLY A 27 0.78 -18.43 4.85
C GLY A 27 -0.70 -18.42 5.24
N LYS A 28 -1.16 -17.41 5.99
CA LYS A 28 -2.54 -17.30 6.50
C LYS A 28 -3.36 -16.30 5.69
N PRO A 29 -4.69 -16.51 5.59
CA PRO A 29 -5.57 -15.54 4.96
C PRO A 29 -5.68 -14.25 5.79
N LEU A 30 -5.80 -13.10 5.12
CA LEU A 30 -5.92 -11.80 5.80
C LEU A 30 -7.29 -11.66 6.48
N PRO A 31 -7.36 -11.40 7.80
CA PRO A 31 -8.63 -11.30 8.51
C PRO A 31 -9.58 -10.24 7.96
N TRP A 32 -9.08 -9.05 7.64
CA TRP A 32 -9.89 -7.95 7.11
C TRP A 32 -10.48 -8.30 5.73
N TYR A 33 -9.71 -9.01 4.89
CA TYR A 33 -10.15 -9.42 3.55
C TYR A 33 -11.20 -10.52 3.62
N GLN A 34 -11.02 -11.47 4.56
CA GLN A 34 -12.03 -12.49 4.85
C GLN A 34 -13.33 -11.87 5.38
N ALA A 35 -13.25 -10.91 6.30
CA ALA A 35 -14.41 -10.18 6.81
C ALA A 35 -15.13 -9.42 5.68
N TYR A 36 -14.40 -8.69 4.85
CA TYR A 36 -14.96 -8.00 3.68
C TYR A 36 -15.73 -8.96 2.76
N ASN A 37 -15.12 -10.08 2.37
CA ASN A 37 -15.76 -11.04 1.47
C ASN A 37 -17.00 -11.68 2.09
N LYS A 38 -16.93 -12.07 3.37
CA LYS A 38 -18.10 -12.62 4.10
C LYS A 38 -19.24 -11.62 4.18
N SER A 39 -19.00 -10.39 4.63
CA SER A 39 -20.03 -9.35 4.71
C SER A 39 -20.58 -8.94 3.34
N LYS A 40 -19.78 -9.01 2.27
CA LYS A 40 -20.21 -8.73 0.89
C LYS A 40 -21.20 -9.78 0.39
N HIS A 41 -20.93 -11.06 0.65
CA HIS A 41 -21.73 -12.17 0.13
C HIS A 41 -22.93 -12.52 1.04
N ASP A 42 -22.81 -12.30 2.35
CA ASP A 42 -23.89 -12.53 3.31
C ASP A 42 -23.86 -11.47 4.42
N ARG A 43 -24.48 -10.32 4.11
CA ARG A 43 -24.55 -9.19 5.04
C ARG A 43 -25.44 -9.49 6.25
N VAL A 44 -26.48 -10.32 6.10
CA VAL A 44 -27.46 -10.53 7.16
C VAL A 44 -26.83 -11.25 8.35
N HIS A 45 -25.98 -12.26 8.08
CA HIS A 45 -25.36 -13.06 9.14
C HIS A 45 -23.92 -12.66 9.48
N ASN A 46 -23.28 -11.77 8.71
CA ASN A 46 -21.88 -11.37 8.94
C ASN A 46 -21.71 -9.86 9.12
N PHE A 47 -22.77 -9.13 9.48
CA PHE A 47 -22.73 -7.68 9.67
C PHE A 47 -21.77 -7.28 10.79
N GLU A 48 -21.68 -8.07 11.85
CA GLU A 48 -20.79 -7.87 12.99
C GLU A 48 -19.30 -7.90 12.62
N THR A 49 -18.95 -8.57 11.51
CA THR A 49 -17.58 -8.55 10.98
C THR A 49 -17.27 -7.27 10.20
N ALA A 50 -18.27 -6.48 9.80
CA ALA A 50 -18.10 -5.16 9.20
C ALA A 50 -17.87 -4.07 10.28
N ASN A 51 -16.87 -4.29 11.13
CA ASN A 51 -16.53 -3.41 12.24
C ASN A 51 -15.38 -2.46 11.91
N PHE A 52 -15.16 -1.48 12.80
CA PHE A 52 -14.15 -0.45 12.63
C PHE A 52 -12.72 -1.00 12.53
N SER A 53 -12.40 -2.12 13.20
CA SER A 53 -11.06 -2.70 13.09
C SER A 53 -10.78 -3.20 11.69
N ASN A 54 -11.71 -4.00 11.13
CA ASN A 54 -11.56 -4.54 9.77
C ASN A 54 -11.59 -3.43 8.72
N LEU A 55 -12.39 -2.37 8.93
CA LEU A 55 -12.40 -1.20 8.06
C LEU A 55 -11.03 -0.49 8.04
N ILE A 56 -10.45 -0.22 9.21
CA ILE A 56 -9.15 0.45 9.31
C ILE A 56 -8.03 -0.40 8.73
N ASP A 57 -8.05 -1.71 8.95
CA ASP A 57 -7.06 -2.62 8.37
C ASP A 57 -7.21 -2.72 6.84
N ALA A 58 -8.44 -2.70 6.30
CA ALA A 58 -8.67 -2.63 4.86
C ALA A 58 -8.21 -1.30 4.24
N TYR A 59 -8.47 -0.17 4.92
CA TYR A 59 -8.00 1.15 4.49
C TYR A 59 -6.46 1.23 4.50
N ALA A 60 -5.81 0.72 5.55
CA ALA A 60 -4.36 0.59 5.60
C ALA A 60 -3.84 -0.33 4.49
N GLY A 61 -4.53 -1.45 4.21
CA GLY A 61 -4.20 -2.37 3.12
C GLY A 61 -4.25 -1.70 1.75
N LEU A 62 -5.27 -0.88 1.50
CA LEU A 62 -5.37 -0.09 0.26
C LEU A 62 -4.21 0.91 0.13
N CYS A 63 -3.86 1.61 1.21
CA CYS A 63 -2.73 2.54 1.22
C CYS A 63 -1.41 1.82 0.92
N ALA A 64 -1.12 0.70 1.60
CA ALA A 64 0.06 -0.10 1.33
C ALA A 64 0.10 -0.62 -0.12
N LEU A 65 -1.04 -1.05 -0.67
CA LEU A 65 -1.12 -1.51 -2.07
C LEU A 65 -0.79 -0.38 -3.06
N LEU A 66 -1.43 0.77 -2.92
CA LEU A 66 -1.15 1.90 -3.82
C LEU A 66 0.29 2.39 -3.65
N SER A 67 0.79 2.47 -2.42
CA SER A 67 2.18 2.86 -2.15
C SER A 67 3.20 1.84 -2.63
N SER A 68 2.86 0.55 -2.74
CA SER A 68 3.76 -0.43 -3.37
C SER A 68 3.93 -0.20 -4.87
N GLN A 69 2.93 0.40 -5.52
CA GLN A 69 2.96 0.68 -6.96
C GLN A 69 3.51 2.06 -7.29
N PHE A 70 3.14 3.07 -6.50
CA PHE A 70 3.39 4.47 -6.81
C PHE A 70 4.18 5.21 -5.72
N ARG A 71 4.65 4.49 -4.70
CA ARG A 71 5.38 5.06 -3.56
C ARG A 71 4.57 6.15 -2.86
N THR A 72 4.95 7.42 -3.03
CA THR A 72 4.29 8.60 -2.45
C THR A 72 3.60 9.46 -3.51
N GLU A 73 3.63 9.05 -4.78
CA GLU A 73 3.08 9.83 -5.89
C GLU A 73 1.55 9.73 -5.94
N ASP A 74 0.88 10.88 -5.84
CA ASP A 74 -0.58 11.01 -5.83
C ASP A 74 -1.17 11.52 -7.16
N PHE A 75 -0.33 11.72 -8.18
CA PHE A 75 -0.69 12.23 -9.52
C PHE A 75 -1.38 13.60 -9.50
N ASN A 76 -1.13 14.41 -8.47
CA ASN A 76 -1.56 15.80 -8.45
C ASN A 76 -0.94 16.54 -9.67
N PRO A 77 -1.69 17.41 -10.40
CA PRO A 77 -1.18 18.17 -11.54
C PRO A 77 0.03 19.09 -11.24
N GLY A 78 0.51 19.10 -10.01
CA GLY A 78 1.70 19.81 -9.57
C GLY A 78 1.38 21.20 -9.06
N SER A 79 2.32 21.73 -8.27
CA SER A 79 2.24 23.09 -7.77
C SER A 79 2.65 24.08 -8.86
N LYS A 80 1.91 25.18 -9.00
CA LYS A 80 2.31 26.31 -9.88
C LYS A 80 3.43 27.17 -9.28
N SER A 81 3.88 26.85 -8.06
CA SER A 81 4.85 27.60 -7.28
C SER A 81 5.82 26.66 -6.57
N LEU A 82 7.04 27.14 -6.34
CA LEU A 82 8.02 26.48 -5.49
C LEU A 82 7.71 26.77 -4.02
N GLY A 83 7.65 25.71 -3.20
CA GLY A 83 7.52 25.80 -1.75
C GLY A 83 8.61 24.97 -1.08
N VAL A 84 9.26 25.51 -0.05
CA VAL A 84 10.23 24.81 0.78
C VAL A 84 9.57 24.54 2.13
N ASN A 85 9.46 23.27 2.51
CA ASN A 85 8.97 22.86 3.82
C ASN A 85 10.17 22.49 4.70
N THR A 86 10.26 23.07 5.89
CA THR A 86 11.39 22.85 6.83
C THR A 86 11.05 21.85 7.93
N ASP A 87 9.78 21.82 8.36
CA ASP A 87 9.37 21.09 9.55
C ASP A 87 8.12 20.24 9.27
N CYS A 88 8.18 18.96 9.64
CA CYS A 88 7.02 18.09 9.75
C CYS A 88 6.92 17.58 11.19
N TYR A 89 5.74 17.72 11.81
CA TYR A 89 5.51 17.21 13.17
C TYR A 89 5.63 15.67 13.25
N PHE A 90 5.42 15.01 12.11
CA PHE A 90 5.50 13.57 11.98
C PHE A 90 6.85 13.17 11.39
N GLY A 91 7.58 12.26 12.04
CA GLY A 91 8.91 11.84 11.56
C GLY A 91 8.90 10.88 10.36
N GLY A 92 7.74 10.44 9.88
CA GLY A 92 7.60 9.46 8.81
C GLY A 92 7.12 10.05 7.48
N GLY A 93 7.40 9.34 6.39
CA GLY A 93 6.93 9.70 5.05
C GLY A 93 5.43 9.46 4.92
N PHE A 94 4.67 10.51 4.62
CA PHE A 94 3.27 10.37 4.25
C PHE A 94 3.14 9.60 2.95
N GLY A 95 2.22 8.64 2.92
CA GLY A 95 1.83 7.94 1.70
C GLY A 95 0.96 8.80 0.80
N ILE A 96 0.42 8.15 -0.22
CA ILE A 96 -0.43 8.78 -1.24
C ILE A 96 -1.57 9.57 -0.60
N GLY A 97 -1.72 10.83 -1.02
CA GLY A 97 -2.75 11.75 -0.55
C GLY A 97 -2.53 12.34 0.86
N ASN A 98 -1.40 12.07 1.52
CA ASN A 98 -1.03 12.62 2.82
C ASN A 98 -1.99 12.30 3.98
N PHE A 99 -2.71 11.17 3.91
CA PHE A 99 -3.62 10.75 4.98
C PHE A 99 -2.97 9.86 6.03
N LEU A 100 -2.11 8.94 5.59
CA LEU A 100 -1.45 7.92 6.41
C LEU A 100 0.05 8.00 6.24
N ILE A 101 0.79 7.57 7.25
CA ILE A 101 2.25 7.42 7.17
C ILE A 101 2.55 5.99 6.73
N VAL A 102 3.46 5.85 5.77
CA VAL A 102 3.85 4.54 5.22
C VAL A 102 5.29 4.25 5.62
N ASP A 103 5.48 3.13 6.28
CA ASP A 103 6.78 2.54 6.54
C ASP A 103 7.05 1.52 5.43
N PHE A 104 7.96 1.87 4.53
CA PHE A 104 8.30 1.07 3.37
C PHE A 104 9.29 -0.04 3.76
N PRO A 105 9.14 -1.26 3.23
CA PRO A 105 10.15 -2.30 3.42
C PRO A 105 11.50 -1.84 2.87
N ASP A 106 12.56 -2.18 3.59
CA ASP A 106 13.96 -1.89 3.26
C ASP A 106 14.81 -3.16 3.13
N ASP A 107 14.16 -4.32 3.12
CA ASP A 107 14.76 -5.66 3.16
C ASP A 107 14.77 -6.39 1.81
N TRP A 108 14.48 -5.68 0.71
CA TRP A 108 14.49 -6.24 -0.64
C TRP A 108 15.91 -6.62 -1.04
N ARG A 109 16.08 -7.86 -1.50
CA ARG A 109 17.36 -8.31 -2.03
C ARG A 109 17.59 -7.74 -3.43
N ASP A 110 18.86 -7.60 -3.82
CA ASP A 110 19.22 -7.08 -5.14
C ASP A 110 18.58 -7.88 -6.30
N ASP A 111 18.39 -9.20 -6.12
CA ASP A 111 17.74 -10.08 -7.10
C ASP A 111 16.20 -9.94 -7.16
N GLU A 112 15.60 -9.22 -6.21
CA GLU A 112 14.17 -8.88 -6.19
C GLU A 112 13.90 -7.49 -6.78
N LEU A 113 14.94 -6.67 -6.94
CA LEU A 113 14.83 -5.35 -7.56
C LEU A 113 14.67 -5.47 -9.07
N TYR A 114 13.78 -4.66 -9.64
CA TYR A 114 13.70 -4.52 -11.09
C TYR A 114 14.99 -3.92 -11.63
N ASP A 115 15.61 -4.59 -12.60
CA ASP A 115 16.71 -4.02 -13.37
C ASP A 115 16.16 -2.94 -14.33
N PHE A 116 16.23 -1.68 -13.89
CA PHE A 116 15.76 -0.53 -14.66
C PHE A 116 16.95 0.28 -15.21
N ASP A 117 17.33 0.01 -16.46
CA ASP A 117 18.30 0.83 -17.19
C ASP A 117 17.61 1.70 -18.24
N TRP A 118 17.33 2.96 -17.87
CA TRP A 118 16.72 3.92 -18.78
C TRP A 118 17.55 4.21 -20.05
N SER A 119 18.87 4.05 -19.98
CA SER A 119 19.77 4.29 -21.11
C SER A 119 19.49 3.31 -22.26
N ASN A 120 19.15 2.07 -21.91
CA ASN A 120 18.78 1.02 -22.86
C ASN A 120 17.30 1.11 -23.23
N LEU A 121 16.41 1.22 -22.24
CA LEU A 121 14.95 1.17 -22.42
C LEU A 121 14.41 2.30 -23.33
N LYS A 122 15.01 3.49 -23.31
CA LYS A 122 14.56 4.61 -24.15
C LYS A 122 14.66 4.34 -25.66
N ASN A 123 15.61 3.48 -26.06
CA ASN A 123 15.88 3.13 -27.44
C ASN A 123 15.21 1.82 -27.89
N ASP A 124 14.53 1.13 -26.96
CA ASP A 124 13.85 -0.12 -27.29
C ASP A 124 12.60 0.13 -28.13
N ASN A 125 12.47 -0.64 -29.21
CA ASN A 125 11.31 -0.60 -30.11
C ASN A 125 10.10 -1.29 -29.48
N ILE A 126 10.29 -2.23 -28.56
CA ILE A 126 9.21 -2.96 -27.88
C ILE A 126 9.31 -2.68 -26.39
N ARG A 127 8.71 -1.57 -25.97
CA ARG A 127 8.76 -1.08 -24.57
C ARG A 127 7.83 -1.82 -23.61
N PHE A 128 6.91 -2.61 -24.14
CA PHE A 128 5.88 -3.29 -23.36
C PHE A 128 5.81 -4.76 -23.78
N ASN A 129 6.09 -5.65 -22.81
CA ASN A 129 5.88 -7.08 -23.01
C ASN A 129 4.37 -7.37 -23.12
N LYS A 130 3.98 -8.13 -24.15
CA LYS A 130 2.62 -8.68 -24.24
C LYS A 130 2.57 -9.97 -23.44
N ILE A 131 1.70 -10.01 -22.43
CA ILE A 131 1.42 -11.23 -21.68
C ILE A 131 0.39 -12.04 -22.47
N ASN A 132 0.72 -13.30 -22.78
CA ASN A 132 -0.23 -14.24 -23.37
C ASN A 132 -1.02 -14.94 -22.26
N TYR A 133 -2.29 -14.54 -22.08
CA TYR A 133 -3.16 -15.09 -21.05
C TYR A 133 -3.65 -16.53 -21.34
N ASP A 134 -3.46 -17.04 -22.56
CA ASP A 134 -3.83 -18.42 -22.91
C ASP A 134 -2.81 -19.45 -22.40
N THR A 135 -1.65 -19.00 -21.93
CA THR A 135 -0.52 -19.85 -21.52
C THR A 135 -0.18 -19.77 -20.03
N ILE A 136 -1.02 -19.12 -19.23
CA ILE A 136 -0.83 -18.91 -17.78
C ILE A 136 -1.97 -19.58 -17.03
#